data_AF-A0A8T6SJK8-F1
#
_entry.id   AF-A0A8T6SJK8-F1
#
_cell.length_a   1.000
_cell.length_b   1.000
_cell.length_c   1.000
_cell.angle_alpha   90.00
_cell.angle_beta   90.00
_cell.angle_gamma   90.00
#
_symmetry.space_group_name_H-M   'P 1'
#
loop_
_entity.id
_entity.type
_entity.pdbx_description
1 polymer ?
#
loop_
_entity_poly.entity_id
_entity_poly.type
_entity_poly.pdbx_seq_one_letter_code
_entity_poly.pdbx_strand_id
1 'polypeptide(L)'
;MTQHQFGYKESLFSAASAGFFFILVGAIFTYTAFVEDINLFDRVLEFFRDFEIAKVPNADFLQLPKPEFLNRHSALYMAATRFSLVWGIYQISILIIRMFAGSPILKKAEAASNAVFWLGTTYLISTVLIGGTRLDSSVWFGFWGQII
;
A
#
# COMPACT_ATOMS: atom_id res chain seq x y z
N MET A 1 17.20 22.32 -27.87
CA MET A 1 15.92 21.62 -27.60
C MET A 1 15.64 21.70 -26.11
N THR A 2 14.73 22.58 -25.73
CA THR A 2 14.73 23.31 -24.46
C THR A 2 13.63 22.79 -23.51
N GLN A 3 14.00 22.54 -22.26
CA GLN A 3 13.25 22.35 -20.99
C GLN A 3 11.70 22.14 -21.02
N HIS A 4 10.94 22.87 -21.85
CA HIS A 4 9.49 22.78 -21.99
C HIS A 4 8.96 21.40 -22.43
N GLN A 5 9.71 20.67 -23.26
CA GLN A 5 9.31 19.33 -23.76
C GLN A 5 9.44 18.23 -22.70
N PHE A 6 10.33 18.40 -21.71
CA PHE A 6 10.51 17.43 -20.62
C PHE A 6 9.37 17.52 -19.60
N GLY A 7 8.93 18.73 -19.26
CA GLY A 7 7.81 18.92 -18.31
C GLY A 7 6.48 18.33 -18.80
N TYR A 8 6.18 18.43 -20.10
CA TYR A 8 4.95 17.87 -20.65
C TYR A 8 4.91 16.34 -20.58
N LYS A 9 6.01 15.66 -20.93
CA LYS A 9 6.11 14.20 -20.84
C LYS A 9 5.98 13.70 -19.40
N GLU A 10 6.62 14.38 -18.45
CA GLU A 10 6.52 14.04 -17.03
C GLU A 10 5.11 14.29 -16.47
N SER A 11 4.44 15.37 -16.91
CA SER A 11 3.04 15.62 -16.56
C SER A 11 2.11 14.52 -17.08
N LEU A 12 2.36 14.00 -18.28
CA LEU A 12 1.60 12.87 -18.83
C LEU A 12 1.83 11.59 -18.03
N PHE A 13 3.07 11.28 -17.65
CA PHE A 13 3.35 10.14 -16.77
C PHE A 13 2.64 10.29 -15.42
N SER A 14 2.70 11.48 -14.81
CA SER A 14 2.03 11.73 -13.53
C SER A 14 0.51 11.61 -13.65
N ALA A 15 -0.09 12.14 -14.71
CA ALA A 15 -1.52 12.05 -14.96
C ALA A 15 -1.95 10.60 -15.23
N ALA A 16 -1.18 9.85 -16.01
CA ALA A 16 -1.43 8.43 -16.28
C ALA A 16 -1.32 7.60 -15.00
N SER A 17 -0.32 7.86 -14.15
CA SER A 17 -0.17 7.18 -12.85
C SER A 17 -1.28 7.53 -11.87
N ALA A 18 -1.72 8.78 -11.82
CA ALA A 18 -2.87 9.17 -11.00
C ALA A 18 -4.16 8.49 -11.49
N GLY A 19 -4.40 8.47 -12.80
CA GLY A 19 -5.55 7.77 -13.38
C GLY A 19 -5.53 6.27 -13.09
N PHE A 20 -4.37 5.61 -13.30
CA PHE A 20 -4.22 4.19 -12.98
C PHE A 20 -4.43 3.91 -11.49
N PHE A 21 -3.96 4.79 -10.61
CA PHE A 21 -4.19 4.66 -9.17
C PHE A 21 -5.68 4.65 -8.83
N PHE A 22 -6.45 5.62 -9.33
CA PHE A 22 -7.89 5.68 -9.06
C PHE A 22 -8.66 4.50 -9.68
N ILE A 23 -8.29 4.08 -10.89
CA ILE A 23 -8.86 2.89 -11.52
C ILE A 23 -8.56 1.65 -10.68
N LEU A 24 -7.33 1.50 -10.19
CA LEU A 24 -6.95 0.38 -9.35
C LEU A 24 -7.71 0.37 -8.03
N VAL A 25 -7.83 1.52 -7.36
CA VAL A 25 -8.64 1.64 -6.14
C VAL A 25 -10.09 1.24 -6.41
N GLY A 26 -10.72 1.82 -7.44
CA GLY A 26 -12.08 1.48 -7.83
C GLY A 26 -12.26 -0.01 -8.19
N ALA A 27 -11.29 -0.59 -8.89
CA ALA A 27 -11.28 -2.00 -9.24
C ALA A 27 -11.21 -2.91 -8.01
N ILE A 28 -10.38 -2.58 -7.01
CA ILE A 28 -10.32 -3.35 -5.75
C ILE A 28 -11.64 -3.27 -4.99
N PHE A 29 -12.21 -2.07 -4.86
CA PHE A 29 -13.52 -1.87 -4.22
C PHE A 29 -14.63 -2.66 -4.91
N THR A 30 -14.66 -2.61 -6.24
CA THR A 30 -15.67 -3.31 -7.05
C THR A 30 -15.47 -4.81 -7.02
N TYR A 31 -14.23 -5.28 -7.14
CA TYR A 31 -13.88 -6.70 -7.12
C TYR A 31 -14.26 -7.34 -5.78
N THR A 32 -13.87 -6.74 -4.64
CA THR A 32 -14.22 -7.33 -3.34
C THR A 32 -15.72 -7.24 -3.05
N ALA A 33 -16.41 -6.18 -3.49
CA ALA A 33 -17.86 -6.08 -3.33
C ALA A 33 -18.64 -7.07 -4.22
N PHE A 34 -18.20 -7.30 -5.46
CA PHE A 34 -18.93 -8.12 -6.43
C PHE A 34 -18.51 -9.59 -6.44
N VAL A 35 -17.23 -9.88 -6.21
CA VAL A 35 -16.67 -11.25 -6.27
C VAL A 35 -16.63 -11.90 -4.90
N GLU A 36 -16.35 -11.13 -3.85
CA GLU A 36 -16.23 -11.67 -2.48
C GLU A 36 -17.47 -11.37 -1.63
N ASP A 37 -18.46 -10.65 -2.19
CA ASP A 37 -19.68 -10.20 -1.49
C ASP A 37 -19.39 -9.41 -0.19
N ILE A 38 -18.24 -8.72 -0.14
CA ILE A 38 -17.79 -7.94 1.03
C ILE A 38 -17.81 -6.46 0.70
N ASN A 39 -18.55 -5.67 1.49
CA ASN A 39 -18.46 -4.22 1.41
C ASN A 39 -17.17 -3.70 2.08
N LEU A 40 -16.15 -3.41 1.27
CA LEU A 40 -14.89 -2.86 1.76
C LEU A 40 -15.05 -1.53 2.51
N PHE A 41 -16.00 -0.69 2.12
CA PHE A 41 -16.20 0.60 2.80
C PHE A 41 -16.66 0.39 4.25
N ASP A 42 -17.61 -0.51 4.48
CA ASP A 42 -18.06 -0.86 5.82
C ASP A 42 -16.94 -1.48 6.66
N ARG A 43 -16.12 -2.34 6.05
CA ARG A 43 -14.94 -2.92 6.71
C ARG A 43 -13.92 -1.86 7.09
N VAL A 44 -13.65 -0.89 6.23
CA VAL A 44 -12.75 0.23 6.54
C VAL A 44 -13.29 1.03 7.73
N LEU A 45 -14.59 1.34 7.75
CA LEU A 45 -15.21 2.03 8.88
C LEU A 45 -15.16 1.20 10.18
N GLU A 46 -15.39 -0.11 10.09
CA GLU A 46 -15.29 -1.04 11.21
C GLU A 46 -13.86 -1.04 11.78
N PHE A 47 -12.85 -1.13 10.91
CA PHE A 47 -11.44 -1.09 11.30
C PHE A 47 -11.07 0.17 12.07
N PHE A 48 -11.49 1.35 11.60
CA PHE A 48 -11.22 2.61 12.31
C PHE A 48 -11.98 2.76 13.64
N ARG A 49 -13.07 2.02 13.82
CA ARG A 49 -13.83 1.99 15.08
C ARG A 49 -13.31 0.94 16.07
N ASP A 50 -12.59 -0.06 15.60
CA ASP A 50 -12.04 -1.16 16.38
C ASP A 50 -10.72 -0.79 17.08
N PHE A 51 -10.30 0.48 17.05
CA PHE A 51 -9.06 0.91 17.68
C PHE A 51 -9.19 1.03 19.20
N GLU A 52 -8.29 0.36 19.90
CA GLU A 52 -8.05 0.50 21.33
C GLU A 52 -6.65 1.04 21.60
N ILE A 53 -6.46 1.66 22.77
CA ILE A 53 -5.14 2.14 23.21
C ILE A 53 -4.40 0.97 23.84
N ALA A 54 -3.29 0.56 23.23
CA ALA A 54 -2.44 -0.51 23.74
C ALA A 54 -1.03 -0.05 24.06
N LYS A 55 -0.41 -0.68 25.05
CA LYS A 55 1.01 -0.48 25.37
C LYS A 55 1.88 -1.12 24.29
N VAL A 56 2.92 -0.41 23.88
CA VAL A 56 3.92 -0.94 22.96
C VAL A 56 4.83 -1.90 23.73
N PRO A 57 5.02 -3.14 23.27
CA PRO A 57 5.93 -4.08 23.92
C PRO A 57 7.34 -3.50 24.05
N ASN A 58 7.96 -3.66 25.22
CA ASN A 58 9.29 -3.12 25.56
C ASN A 58 9.36 -1.58 25.64
N ALA A 59 8.24 -0.86 25.60
CA ALA A 59 8.17 0.59 25.78
C ALA A 59 6.95 0.96 26.65
N ASP A 60 7.06 0.71 27.96
CA ASP A 60 5.96 0.86 28.92
C ASP A 60 5.38 2.29 29.02
N PHE A 61 6.15 3.30 28.60
CA PHE A 61 5.74 4.71 28.56
C PHE A 61 4.96 5.09 27.29
N LEU A 62 4.99 4.24 26.26
CA LEU A 62 4.41 4.52 24.95
C LEU A 62 3.11 3.74 24.76
N GLN A 63 2.02 4.47 24.56
CA GLN A 63 0.70 3.93 24.28
C GLN A 63 0.27 4.41 22.90
N LEU A 64 -0.04 3.46 22.02
CA LEU A 64 -0.41 3.74 20.63
C LEU A 64 -1.72 3.00 20.29
N PRO A 65 -2.52 3.56 19.38
CA PRO A 65 -3.74 2.91 18.93
C PRO A 65 -3.42 1.64 18.12
N LYS A 66 -4.08 0.54 18.48
CA LYS A 66 -4.08 -0.71 17.69
C LYS A 66 -5.52 -1.19 17.49
N PRO A 67 -5.82 -1.95 16.42
CA PRO A 67 -7.08 -2.68 16.35
C PRO A 67 -7.18 -3.69 17.50
N GLU A 68 -8.37 -3.82 18.08
CA GLU A 68 -8.71 -4.78 19.12
C GLU A 68 -8.54 -6.20 18.57
N PHE A 69 -9.11 -6.47 17.38
CA PHE A 69 -9.07 -7.78 16.72
C PHE A 69 -8.43 -7.72 15.33
N LEU A 70 -7.10 -7.90 15.27
CA LEU A 70 -6.37 -7.91 13.99
C LEU A 70 -6.93 -8.93 12.98
N ASN A 71 -7.33 -10.11 13.44
CA ASN A 71 -7.86 -11.19 12.58
C ASN A 71 -9.20 -10.85 11.91
N ARG A 72 -10.03 -10.00 12.53
CA ARG A 72 -11.34 -9.61 12.00
C ARG A 72 -11.22 -8.77 10.73
N HIS A 73 -10.08 -8.09 10.56
CA HIS A 73 -9.82 -7.18 9.43
C HIS A 73 -8.99 -7.83 8.31
N SER A 74 -8.90 -9.16 8.28
CA SER A 74 -8.16 -9.91 7.26
C SER A 74 -8.57 -9.58 5.81
N ALA A 75 -9.85 -9.29 5.56
CA ALA A 75 -10.34 -8.85 4.25
C ALA A 75 -9.71 -7.51 3.81
N LEU A 76 -9.50 -6.57 4.74
CA LEU A 76 -8.83 -5.30 4.43
C LEU A 76 -7.35 -5.52 4.13
N TYR A 77 -6.69 -6.37 4.90
CA TYR A 77 -5.28 -6.70 4.65
C TYR A 77 -5.13 -7.39 3.30
N MET A 78 -6.05 -8.28 2.93
CA MET A 78 -6.05 -8.92 1.61
C MET A 78 -6.23 -7.91 0.48
N ALA A 79 -7.16 -6.97 0.63
CA ALA A 79 -7.36 -5.89 -0.33
C ALA A 79 -6.10 -5.00 -0.46
N ALA A 80 -5.46 -4.66 0.66
CA ALA A 80 -4.21 -3.89 0.70
C ALA A 80 -3.03 -4.67 0.08
N THR A 81 -2.94 -5.98 0.28
CA THR A 81 -1.97 -6.86 -0.38
C THR A 81 -2.13 -6.82 -1.90
N ARG A 82 -3.37 -7.00 -2.40
CA ARG A 82 -3.65 -6.96 -3.84
C ARG A 82 -3.35 -5.59 -4.44
N PHE A 83 -3.76 -4.53 -3.75
CA PHE A 83 -3.46 -3.16 -4.16
C PHE A 83 -1.95 -2.93 -4.27
N SER A 84 -1.20 -3.21 -3.21
CA SER A 84 0.25 -2.99 -3.16
C SER A 84 0.99 -3.82 -4.21
N LEU A 85 0.55 -5.05 -4.48
CA LEU A 85 1.14 -5.91 -5.49
C LEU A 85 0.96 -5.34 -6.89
N VAL A 86 -0.28 -5.04 -7.28
CA VAL A 86 -0.60 -4.53 -8.63
C VAL A 86 0.04 -3.16 -8.83
N TRP A 87 -0.01 -2.30 -7.83
CA TRP A 87 0.63 -0.99 -7.89
C TRP A 87 2.16 -1.08 -7.96
N GLY A 88 2.78 -2.01 -7.21
CA GLY A 88 4.22 -2.29 -7.30
C GLY A 88 4.65 -2.74 -8.69
N ILE A 89 3.90 -3.67 -9.31
CA ILE A 89 4.12 -4.13 -10.70
C ILE A 89 3.96 -2.96 -11.69
N TYR A 90 2.98 -2.09 -11.49
CA TYR A 90 2.81 -0.89 -12.30
C TYR A 90 4.01 0.06 -12.19
N GLN A 91 4.56 0.28 -10.99
CA GLN A 91 5.75 1.11 -10.80
C GLN A 91 6.97 0.54 -11.52
N ILE A 92 7.15 -0.79 -11.52
CA ILE A 92 8.19 -1.46 -12.34
C ILE A 92 7.97 -1.19 -13.83
N SER A 93 6.71 -1.30 -14.29
CA SER A 93 6.37 -1.08 -15.70
C SER A 93 6.68 0.37 -16.13
N ILE A 94 6.33 1.35 -15.29
CA ILE A 94 6.66 2.76 -15.50
C ILE A 94 8.17 3.00 -15.47
N LEU A 95 8.91 2.33 -14.57
CA LEU A 95 10.36 2.42 -14.52
C LEU A 95 10.99 1.94 -15.84
N ILE A 96 10.54 0.81 -16.38
CA ILE A 96 11.01 0.27 -17.67
C ILE A 96 10.74 1.27 -18.79
N ILE A 97 9.52 1.83 -18.87
CA ILE A 97 9.17 2.84 -19.87
C ILE A 97 10.04 4.09 -19.72
N ARG A 98 10.29 4.56 -18.49
CA ARG A 98 11.17 5.70 -18.19
C ARG A 98 12.62 5.44 -18.58
N MET A 99 13.10 4.20 -18.49
CA MET A 99 14.43 3.81 -18.96
C MET A 99 14.55 3.99 -20.48
N PHE A 100 13.58 3.51 -21.24
CA PHE A 100 13.57 3.66 -22.71
C PHE A 100 13.29 5.10 -23.17
N ALA A 101 12.48 5.86 -22.43
CA ALA A 101 12.11 7.24 -22.79
C ALA A 101 13.19 8.29 -22.45
N GLY A 102 14.32 7.89 -21.86
CA GLY A 102 15.40 8.82 -21.48
C GLY A 102 15.03 9.77 -20.33
N SER A 103 14.11 9.37 -19.45
CA SER A 103 13.66 10.19 -18.30
C SER A 103 14.80 10.43 -17.30
N PRO A 104 14.79 11.56 -16.54
CA PRO A 104 15.84 11.89 -15.57
C PRO A 104 16.10 10.79 -14.55
N ILE A 105 17.36 10.66 -14.12
CA ILE A 105 17.80 9.68 -13.10
C ILE A 105 16.97 9.80 -11.82
N LEU A 106 16.67 11.03 -11.38
CA LEU A 106 15.86 11.27 -10.19
C LEU A 106 14.47 10.62 -10.28
N LYS A 107 13.82 10.71 -11.46
CA LYS A 107 12.49 10.12 -11.70
C LYS A 107 12.53 8.60 -11.80
N LYS A 108 13.65 8.04 -12.25
CA LYS A 108 13.88 6.58 -12.24
C LYS A 108 14.09 6.07 -10.81
N ALA A 109 14.90 6.76 -10.01
CA ALA A 109 15.12 6.42 -8.61
C ALA A 109 13.81 6.46 -7.81
N GLU A 110 12.98 7.48 -8.03
CA GLU A 110 11.65 7.60 -7.40
C GLU A 110 10.74 6.42 -7.75
N ALA A 111 10.66 6.01 -9.02
CA ALA A 111 9.86 4.86 -9.42
C ALA A 111 10.41 3.53 -8.86
N ALA A 112 11.75 3.39 -8.79
CA ALA A 112 12.40 2.22 -8.22
C ALA A 112 12.16 2.10 -6.70
N SER A 113 12.33 3.20 -5.95
CA SER A 113 12.06 3.20 -4.51
C SER A 113 10.60 2.92 -4.22
N ASN A 114 9.67 3.50 -5.00
CA ASN A 114 8.25 3.22 -4.87
C ASN A 114 7.95 1.75 -5.17
N ALA A 115 8.50 1.17 -6.23
CA ALA A 115 8.30 -0.24 -6.55
C ALA A 115 8.75 -1.15 -5.40
N VAL A 116 9.96 -0.93 -4.87
CA VAL A 116 10.49 -1.70 -3.73
C VAL A 116 9.63 -1.53 -2.49
N PHE A 117 9.21 -0.29 -2.18
CA PHE A 117 8.34 0.00 -1.05
C PHE A 117 7.01 -0.75 -1.13
N TRP A 118 6.33 -0.70 -2.28
CA TRP A 118 5.02 -1.34 -2.44
C TRP A 118 5.10 -2.86 -2.48
N LEU A 119 6.13 -3.43 -3.13
CA LEU A 119 6.35 -4.88 -3.11
C LEU A 119 6.79 -5.39 -1.72
N GLY A 120 7.62 -4.62 -1.03
CA GLY A 120 7.97 -4.88 0.37
C GLY A 120 6.73 -4.85 1.26
N THR A 121 5.86 -3.86 1.08
CA THR A 121 4.57 -3.76 1.77
C THR A 121 3.69 -4.97 1.49
N THR A 122 3.59 -5.45 0.25
CA THR A 122 2.86 -6.68 -0.10
C THR A 122 3.38 -7.87 0.70
N TYR A 123 4.70 -8.05 0.74
CA TYR A 123 5.34 -9.14 1.47
C TYR A 123 5.05 -9.04 2.98
N LEU A 124 5.19 -7.84 3.55
CA LEU A 124 4.96 -7.61 4.98
C LEU A 124 3.50 -7.84 5.36
N ILE A 125 2.53 -7.30 4.62
CA ILE A 125 1.11 -7.55 4.92
C ILE A 125 0.80 -9.06 4.84
N SER A 126 1.29 -9.73 3.80
CA SER A 126 1.01 -11.16 3.58
C SER A 126 1.62 -12.05 4.68
N THR A 127 2.84 -11.77 5.11
CA THR A 127 3.55 -12.61 6.09
C THR A 127 3.21 -12.25 7.53
N VAL A 128 3.05 -10.97 7.83
CA VAL A 128 2.88 -10.45 9.19
C VAL A 128 1.42 -10.35 9.59
N LEU A 129 0.56 -9.76 8.73
CA LEU A 129 -0.84 -9.46 9.07
C LEU A 129 -1.83 -10.56 8.65
N ILE A 130 -1.47 -11.38 7.65
CA ILE A 130 -2.33 -12.47 7.15
C ILE A 130 -1.80 -13.84 7.59
N GLY A 131 -0.52 -14.13 7.31
CA GLY A 131 0.11 -15.42 7.60
C GLY A 131 0.63 -15.60 9.03
N GLY A 132 0.52 -14.57 9.88
CA GLY A 132 1.04 -14.59 11.24
C GLY A 132 0.30 -15.58 12.14
N THR A 133 1.04 -16.44 12.84
CA THR A 133 0.49 -17.43 13.79
C THR A 133 -0.03 -16.82 15.09
N ARG A 134 0.42 -15.60 15.43
CA ARG A 134 -0.08 -14.79 16.55
C ARG A 134 -0.24 -13.34 16.08
N LEU A 135 -1.45 -12.82 16.11
CA LEU A 135 -1.77 -11.45 15.76
C LEU A 135 -2.02 -10.65 17.04
N ASP A 136 -0.94 -10.17 17.67
CA ASP A 136 -0.98 -9.38 18.90
C ASP A 136 -0.46 -7.95 18.69
N SER A 137 -0.41 -7.15 19.76
CA SER A 137 0.12 -5.78 19.73
C SER A 137 1.55 -5.69 19.20
N SER A 138 2.39 -6.70 19.47
CA SER A 138 3.79 -6.75 19.04
C SER A 138 3.87 -6.80 17.52
N VAL A 139 3.01 -7.61 16.91
CA VAL A 139 2.91 -7.75 15.46
C VAL A 139 2.42 -6.46 14.80
N TRP A 140 1.40 -5.81 15.37
CA TRP A 140 0.89 -4.55 14.84
C TRP A 140 1.96 -3.45 14.82
N PHE A 141 2.64 -3.22 15.95
CA PHE A 141 3.65 -2.17 16.04
C PHE A 141 4.93 -2.53 15.28
N GLY A 142 5.32 -3.81 15.27
CA GLY A 142 6.45 -4.30 14.49
C GLY A 142 6.24 -4.11 12.98
N PHE A 143 5.03 -4.35 12.48
CA PHE A 143 4.67 -4.09 11.08
C PHE A 143 4.89 -2.62 10.71
N TRP A 144 4.35 -1.68 11.49
CA TRP A 144 4.50 -0.25 11.21
C TRP A 144 5.95 0.22 11.32
N GLY A 145 6.72 -0.31 12.28
CA GLY A 145 8.14 0.00 12.42
C GLY A 145 9.03 -0.51 11.27
N GLN A 146 8.54 -1.42 10.42
CA GLN A 146 9.25 -1.87 9.23
C GLN A 146 8.92 -1.06 7.96
N ILE A 147 7.80 -0.33 7.98
CA ILE A 147 7.27 0.39 6.81
C ILE A 147 7.52 1.90 6.89
N ILE A 148 7.64 2.45 8.10
CA ILE A 148 7.86 3.89 8.38
C ILE A 148 9.32 4.13 8.77
#